data_AF-A0A6V7J6J2-F1
#
_entry.id   AF-A0A6V7J6J2-F1
#
_cell.length_a   1.000
_cell.length_b   1.000
_cell.length_c   1.000
_cell.angle_alpha   90.00
_cell.angle_beta   90.00
_cell.angle_gamma   90.00
#
_symmetry.space_group_name_H-M   'P 1'
#
loop_
_entity.id
_entity.type
_entity.pdbx_description
1 polymer ?
#
loop_
_entity_poly.entity_id
_entity_poly.type
_entity_poly.pdbx_seq_one_letter_code
_entity_poly.pdbx_strand_id
1 'polypeptide(L)'
;VNMALAKIFQDQGMERSAITTYKEVLRECPMALEAAEGLLALGVKGIEVNSLIVGSSNLPSLDWLNTWIKAHAHIHNREYNLAVTTLRSLDNVNFLRDNFNLLLTMGECYYYAGDDKNALACLRRTRAIEPDNTKG
;
A
#
# COMPACT_ATOMS: atom_id res chain seq x y z
N VAL A 1 10.06 -19.28 2.53
CA VAL A 1 9.64 -17.90 2.89
C VAL A 1 8.14 -17.85 2.76
N ASN A 2 7.42 -17.84 3.88
CA ASN A 2 6.02 -18.31 3.91
C ASN A 2 5.03 -17.13 4.03
N MET A 3 4.83 -16.38 2.95
CA MET A 3 3.76 -15.38 2.85
C MET A 3 2.41 -15.95 3.32
N ALA A 4 2.08 -17.18 2.90
CA ALA A 4 0.87 -17.87 3.32
C ALA A 4 0.80 -18.09 4.85
N LEU A 5 1.92 -18.38 5.49
CA LEU A 5 1.97 -18.56 6.94
C LEU A 5 1.74 -17.24 7.68
N ALA A 6 2.29 -16.13 7.18
CA ALA A 6 2.05 -14.81 7.74
C ALA A 6 0.55 -14.43 7.69
N LYS A 7 -0.12 -14.72 6.57
CA LYS A 7 -1.57 -14.54 6.42
C LYS A 7 -2.37 -15.42 7.39
N ILE A 8 -2.02 -16.69 7.51
CA ILE A 8 -2.68 -17.60 8.47
C ILE A 8 -2.53 -17.08 9.90
N PHE A 9 -1.36 -16.61 10.30
CA PHE A 9 -1.17 -16.02 11.63
C PHE A 9 -1.99 -14.75 11.81
N GLN A 10 -2.09 -13.90 10.80
CA GLN A 10 -2.90 -12.70 10.85
C GLN A 10 -4.39 -13.04 11.00
N ASP A 11 -4.90 -13.99 10.21
CA ASP A 11 -6.30 -14.44 10.26
C ASP A 11 -6.66 -15.09 11.61
N GLN A 12 -5.69 -15.75 12.25
CA GLN A 12 -5.84 -16.33 13.59
C GLN A 12 -5.67 -15.31 14.73
N GLY A 13 -5.42 -14.03 14.43
CA GLY A 13 -5.16 -12.98 15.43
C GLY A 13 -3.80 -13.13 16.13
N MET A 14 -2.90 -13.94 15.61
CA MET A 14 -1.55 -14.13 16.12
C MET A 14 -0.60 -13.02 15.61
N GLU A 15 -0.88 -11.78 15.98
CA GLU A 15 -0.22 -10.58 15.45
C GLU A 15 1.31 -10.63 15.54
N ARG A 16 1.86 -11.05 16.69
CA ARG A 16 3.33 -11.13 16.88
C ARG A 16 3.99 -12.09 15.91
N SER A 17 3.37 -13.25 15.68
CA SER A 17 3.86 -14.26 14.76
C SER A 17 3.75 -13.77 13.32
N ALA A 18 2.60 -13.17 12.96
CA ALA A 18 2.38 -12.58 11.64
C ALA A 18 3.41 -11.49 11.32
N ILE A 19 3.65 -10.53 12.25
CA ILE A 19 4.66 -9.48 12.10
C ILE A 19 6.04 -10.10 11.87
N THR A 20 6.40 -11.12 12.65
CA THR A 20 7.72 -11.77 12.54
C THR A 20 7.89 -12.40 11.16
N THR A 21 6.89 -13.15 10.70
CA THR A 21 6.92 -13.83 9.40
C THR A 21 6.90 -12.83 8.24
N TYR A 22 6.10 -11.76 8.29
CA TYR A 22 6.11 -10.73 7.24
C TYR A 22 7.47 -10.00 7.16
N LYS A 23 8.12 -9.72 8.30
CA LYS A 23 9.46 -9.14 8.32
C LYS A 23 10.49 -10.05 7.65
N GLU A 24 10.41 -11.36 7.86
CA GLU A 24 11.27 -12.33 7.16
C GLU A 24 11.02 -12.32 5.65
N VAL A 25 9.76 -12.24 5.22
CA VAL A 25 9.42 -12.13 3.79
C VAL A 25 10.06 -10.90 3.16
N LEU A 26 9.98 -9.73 3.81
CA LEU A 26 10.60 -8.50 3.28
C LEU A 26 12.13 -8.51 3.27
N ARG A 27 12.78 -9.22 4.20
CA ARG A 27 14.25 -9.37 4.19
C ARG A 27 14.73 -10.18 2.99
N GLU A 28 13.96 -11.19 2.60
CA GLU A 28 14.28 -12.08 1.47
C GLU A 28 13.83 -11.48 0.12
N CYS A 29 12.67 -10.82 0.11
CA CYS A 29 12.10 -10.17 -1.07
C CYS A 29 11.57 -8.77 -0.70
N PRO A 30 12.38 -7.71 -0.88
CA PRO A 30 12.00 -6.35 -0.51
C PRO A 30 10.81 -5.80 -1.30
N MET A 31 10.54 -6.39 -2.48
CA MET A 31 9.45 -6.02 -3.38
C MET A 31 8.14 -6.78 -3.10
N ALA A 32 8.07 -7.57 -2.03
CA ALA A 32 6.83 -8.21 -1.59
C ALA A 32 5.89 -7.18 -0.93
N LEU A 33 5.28 -6.30 -1.74
CA LEU A 33 4.45 -5.17 -1.27
C LEU A 33 3.29 -5.64 -0.38
N GLU A 34 2.71 -6.80 -0.67
CA GLU A 34 1.65 -7.40 0.16
C GLU A 34 2.12 -7.66 1.61
N ALA A 35 3.40 -7.99 1.82
CA ALA A 35 3.94 -8.16 3.17
C ALA A 35 4.12 -6.81 3.88
N ALA A 36 4.46 -5.76 3.12
CA ALA A 36 4.52 -4.41 3.64
C ALA A 36 3.13 -3.92 4.08
N GLU A 37 2.08 -4.15 3.27
CA GLU A 37 0.69 -3.86 3.66
C GLU A 37 0.26 -4.65 4.88
N GLY A 38 0.59 -5.95 4.94
CA GLY A 38 0.32 -6.79 6.11
C GLY A 38 0.93 -6.24 7.39
N LEU A 39 2.18 -5.76 7.34
CA LEU A 39 2.83 -5.11 8.48
C LEU A 39 2.14 -3.80 8.88
N LEU A 40 1.81 -2.95 7.92
CA LEU A 40 1.11 -1.68 8.19
C LEU A 40 -0.29 -1.92 8.77
N ALA A 41 -1.02 -2.94 8.28
CA ALA A 41 -2.31 -3.36 8.80
C ALA A 41 -2.24 -3.85 10.25
N LEU A 42 -1.12 -4.47 10.64
CA LEU A 42 -0.82 -4.89 12.00
C LEU A 42 -0.24 -3.76 12.87
N GLY A 43 -0.25 -2.52 12.39
CA GLY A 43 0.17 -1.32 13.15
C GLY A 43 1.68 -1.09 13.20
N VAL A 44 2.48 -1.81 12.39
CA VAL A 44 3.92 -1.53 12.28
C VAL A 44 4.11 -0.17 11.61
N LYS A 45 5.00 0.66 12.15
CA LYS A 45 5.21 2.02 11.64
C LYS A 45 5.83 1.99 10.24
N GLY A 46 5.37 2.88 9.35
CA GLY A 46 5.92 2.99 8.00
C GLY A 46 7.43 3.22 7.94
N ILE A 47 8.02 3.93 8.91
CA ILE A 47 9.48 4.11 9.02
C ILE A 47 10.21 2.77 9.19
N GLU A 48 9.65 1.88 10.02
CA GLU A 48 10.21 0.57 10.27
C GLU A 48 10.09 -0.32 9.03
N VAL A 49 8.92 -0.33 8.38
CA VAL A 49 8.71 -1.05 7.11
C VAL A 49 9.69 -0.56 6.04
N ASN A 50 9.87 0.75 5.92
CA ASN A 50 10.80 1.33 4.96
C ASN A 50 12.25 0.92 5.24
N SER A 51 12.66 0.90 6.51
CA SER A 51 14.02 0.47 6.90
C SER A 51 14.32 -0.99 6.51
N LEU A 52 13.30 -1.87 6.55
CA LEU A 52 13.45 -3.27 6.16
C LEU A 52 13.71 -3.42 4.66
N ILE A 53 13.06 -2.58 3.84
CA ILE A 53 13.17 -2.62 2.37
C ILE A 53 14.46 -1.97 1.90
N VAL A 54 14.83 -0.82 2.46
CA VAL A 54 16.09 -0.13 2.11
C VAL A 54 17.30 -0.92 2.62
N GLY A 55 17.24 -1.49 3.83
CA GLY A 55 18.35 -2.25 4.41
C GLY A 55 18.60 -3.61 3.74
N SER A 56 17.66 -4.11 2.94
CA SER A 56 17.75 -5.41 2.25
C SER A 56 17.98 -5.28 0.74
N SER A 57 17.96 -4.06 0.18
CA SER A 57 18.03 -3.86 -1.26
C SER A 57 19.25 -3.05 -1.69
N ASN A 58 19.96 -3.54 -2.72
CA ASN A 58 20.94 -2.75 -3.48
C ASN A 58 20.26 -1.92 -4.59
N LEU A 59 18.96 -1.65 -4.44
CA LEU A 59 18.17 -0.99 -5.46
C LEU A 59 18.47 0.51 -5.47
N PRO A 60 18.56 1.16 -6.64
CA PRO A 60 18.60 2.62 -6.71
C PRO A 60 17.38 3.19 -5.98
N SER A 61 17.50 4.39 -5.40
CA SER A 61 16.48 4.98 -4.53
C SER A 61 15.08 4.88 -5.16
N LEU A 62 14.24 4.00 -4.62
CA LEU A 62 12.85 3.85 -5.04
C LEU A 62 12.02 4.91 -4.33
N ASP A 63 12.18 6.17 -4.72
CA ASP A 63 11.48 7.31 -4.10
C ASP A 63 9.96 7.17 -4.15
N TRP A 64 9.46 6.52 -5.21
CA TRP A 64 8.05 6.16 -5.33
C TRP A 64 7.64 5.14 -4.25
N LEU A 65 8.49 4.18 -3.91
CA LEU A 65 8.18 3.14 -2.92
C LEU A 65 8.16 3.73 -1.51
N ASN A 66 9.11 4.63 -1.19
CA ASN A 66 9.10 5.40 0.04
C ASN A 66 7.77 6.17 0.20
N THR A 67 7.33 6.81 -0.87
CA THR A 67 6.08 7.57 -0.91
C THR A 67 4.86 6.66 -0.80
N TRP A 68 4.89 5.49 -1.45
CA TRP A 68 3.83 4.49 -1.38
C TRP A 68 3.67 3.91 0.03
N ILE A 69 4.78 3.52 0.70
CA ILE A 69 4.76 3.05 2.10
C ILE A 69 4.19 4.12 3.02
N LYS A 70 4.59 5.38 2.82
CA LYS A 70 4.08 6.52 3.59
C LYS A 70 2.57 6.70 3.39
N ALA A 71 2.08 6.61 2.15
CA ALA A 71 0.65 6.70 1.87
C ALA A 71 -0.12 5.56 2.54
N HIS A 72 0.33 4.32 2.42
CA HIS A 72 -0.34 3.17 3.05
C HIS A 72 -0.29 3.24 4.58
N ALA A 73 0.77 3.79 5.18
CA ALA A 73 0.80 4.07 6.62
C ALA A 73 -0.30 5.06 7.04
N HIS A 74 -0.53 6.13 6.26
CA HIS A 74 -1.65 7.05 6.48
C HIS A 74 -3.01 6.34 6.35
N ILE A 75 -3.17 5.45 5.37
CA ILE A 75 -4.41 4.66 5.17
C ILE A 75 -4.73 3.82 6.40
N HIS A 76 -3.74 3.06 6.92
CA HIS A 76 -3.94 2.21 8.09
C HIS A 76 -4.17 3.00 9.38
N ASN A 77 -3.67 4.24 9.45
CA ASN A 77 -3.97 5.19 10.53
C ASN A 77 -5.30 5.95 10.34
N ARG A 78 -6.05 5.67 9.25
CA ARG A 78 -7.30 6.36 8.89
C ARG A 78 -7.14 7.86 8.59
N GLU A 79 -5.93 8.27 8.22
CA GLU A 79 -5.57 9.64 7.85
C GLU A 79 -5.79 9.87 6.35
N TYR A 80 -7.03 9.62 5.87
CA TYR A 80 -7.31 9.51 4.44
C TYR A 80 -6.98 10.77 3.62
N ASN A 81 -7.15 11.97 4.19
CA ASN A 81 -6.76 13.23 3.54
C ASN A 81 -5.23 13.32 3.29
N LEU A 82 -4.42 12.86 4.25
CA LEU A 82 -2.96 12.80 4.10
C LEU A 82 -2.54 11.70 3.13
N ALA A 83 -3.23 10.55 3.17
CA ALA A 83 -3.03 9.46 2.24
C ALA A 83 -3.24 9.93 0.79
N VAL A 84 -4.37 10.55 0.49
CA VAL A 84 -4.67 11.11 -0.84
C VAL A 84 -3.61 12.09 -1.30
N THR A 85 -3.20 13.02 -0.45
CA THR A 85 -2.18 14.02 -0.79
C THR A 85 -0.86 13.35 -1.16
N THR A 86 -0.50 12.29 -0.45
CA THR A 86 0.71 11.49 -0.69
C THR A 86 0.58 10.62 -1.94
N LEU A 87 -0.59 10.02 -2.20
CA LEU A 87 -0.83 9.22 -3.40
C LEU A 87 -0.84 10.09 -4.67
N ARG A 88 -1.35 11.33 -4.59
CA ARG A 88 -1.37 12.26 -5.73
C ARG A 88 0.03 12.64 -6.19
N SER A 89 1.04 12.66 -5.31
CA SER A 89 2.42 12.88 -5.75
C SER A 89 2.98 11.70 -6.56
N LEU A 90 2.44 10.49 -6.38
CA LEU A 90 2.76 9.31 -7.21
C LEU A 90 2.12 9.38 -8.60
N ASP A 91 0.92 9.96 -8.74
CA ASP A 91 0.25 10.11 -10.05
C ASP A 91 1.01 11.05 -11.00
N ASN A 92 1.90 11.90 -10.45
CA ASN A 92 2.82 12.75 -11.23
C ASN A 92 4.06 12.00 -11.73
N VAL A 93 4.30 10.76 -11.28
CA VAL A 93 5.42 9.94 -11.73
C VAL A 93 5.01 9.24 -13.03
N ASN A 94 5.70 9.55 -14.13
CA ASN A 94 5.26 9.16 -15.48
C ASN A 94 4.93 7.67 -15.67
N PHE A 95 5.62 6.76 -14.99
CA PHE A 95 5.37 5.31 -15.10
C PHE A 95 4.31 4.78 -14.12
N LEU A 96 3.83 5.60 -13.18
CA LEU A 96 2.75 5.27 -12.23
C LEU A 96 1.45 6.01 -12.54
N ARG A 97 1.51 7.04 -13.41
CA ARG A 97 0.33 7.70 -13.94
C ARG A 97 -0.61 6.68 -14.56
N ASP A 98 -1.90 6.80 -14.29
CA ASP A 98 -2.93 5.86 -14.78
C ASP A 98 -2.75 4.41 -14.28
N ASN A 99 -1.98 4.19 -13.22
CA ASN A 99 -1.92 2.88 -12.60
C ASN A 99 -3.28 2.54 -11.95
N PHE A 100 -3.85 1.40 -12.33
CA PHE A 100 -5.16 0.94 -11.85
C PHE A 100 -5.24 0.90 -10.33
N ASN A 101 -4.27 0.26 -9.67
CA ASN A 101 -4.26 0.11 -8.21
C ASN A 101 -4.10 1.46 -7.51
N LEU A 102 -3.25 2.35 -8.04
CA LEU A 102 -3.10 3.70 -7.50
C LEU A 102 -4.42 4.49 -7.56
N LEU A 103 -5.11 4.46 -8.69
CA LEU A 103 -6.39 5.14 -8.87
C LEU A 103 -7.50 4.54 -8.00
N LEU A 104 -7.55 3.21 -7.88
CA LEU A 104 -8.48 2.51 -7.00
C LEU A 104 -8.25 2.93 -5.53
N THR A 105 -7.02 2.82 -5.03
CA THR A 105 -6.67 3.21 -3.66
C THR A 105 -6.95 4.69 -3.40
N MET A 106 -6.66 5.58 -4.36
CA MET A 106 -7.02 7.00 -4.24
C MET A 106 -8.54 7.18 -4.15
N GLY A 107 -9.32 6.49 -4.99
CA GLY A 107 -10.78 6.53 -4.98
C GLY A 107 -11.37 6.08 -3.65
N GLU A 108 -10.88 4.97 -3.09
CA GLU A 108 -11.26 4.48 -1.76
C GLU A 108 -10.92 5.51 -0.67
N CYS A 109 -9.71 6.10 -0.71
CA CYS A 109 -9.32 7.11 0.27
C CYS A 109 -10.20 8.38 0.18
N TYR A 110 -10.54 8.86 -1.02
CA TYR A 110 -11.48 9.97 -1.18
C TYR A 110 -12.85 9.64 -0.61
N TYR A 111 -13.35 8.43 -0.86
CA TYR A 111 -14.63 7.98 -0.34
C TYR A 111 -14.63 7.96 1.19
N TYR A 112 -13.60 7.38 1.83
CA TYR A 112 -13.48 7.38 3.28
C TYR A 112 -13.23 8.78 3.88
N ALA A 113 -12.68 9.72 3.10
CA ALA A 113 -12.54 11.12 3.49
C ALA A 113 -13.85 11.93 3.32
N GLY A 114 -14.87 11.38 2.67
CA GLY A 114 -16.15 12.05 2.39
C GLY A 114 -16.16 12.93 1.13
N ASP A 115 -15.16 12.79 0.25
CA ASP A 115 -15.09 13.53 -1.02
C ASP A 115 -15.58 12.65 -2.19
N ASP A 116 -16.90 12.47 -2.24
CA ASP A 116 -17.56 11.59 -3.21
C ASP A 116 -17.31 12.02 -4.66
N LYS A 117 -17.09 13.32 -4.91
CA LYS A 117 -16.85 13.84 -6.26
C LYS A 117 -15.52 13.33 -6.81
N ASN A 118 -14.46 13.46 -6.02
CA ASN A 118 -13.14 12.98 -6.42
C ASN A 118 -13.06 11.45 -6.38
N ALA A 119 -13.73 10.80 -5.42
CA ALA A 119 -13.86 9.34 -5.39
C ALA A 119 -14.46 8.80 -6.69
N LEU A 120 -15.61 9.35 -7.10
CA LEU A 120 -16.28 8.96 -8.34
C LEU A 120 -15.43 9.23 -9.59
N ALA A 121 -14.68 10.33 -9.62
CA ALA A 121 -13.78 10.65 -10.73
C ALA A 121 -12.65 9.62 -10.85
N CYS A 122 -12.02 9.24 -9.73
CA CYS A 122 -10.99 8.20 -9.67
C CYS A 122 -11.54 6.84 -10.12
N LEU A 123 -12.65 6.38 -9.52
CA LEU A 123 -13.23 5.07 -9.83
C LEU A 123 -13.71 4.94 -11.28
N ARG A 124 -14.28 6.01 -11.86
CA ARG A 124 -14.63 6.02 -13.29
C ARG A 124 -13.41 5.82 -14.19
N ARG A 125 -12.26 6.39 -13.83
CA ARG A 125 -11.00 6.23 -14.56
C ARG A 125 -10.47 4.80 -14.39
N THR A 126 -10.52 4.26 -13.17
CA THR A 126 -10.20 2.86 -12.86
C THR A 126 -11.00 1.90 -13.74
N ARG A 127 -12.33 2.07 -13.83
CA ARG A 127 -13.20 1.25 -14.68
C ARG A 127 -12.94 1.40 -16.19
N ALA A 128 -12.45 2.56 -16.63
CA ALA A 128 -12.05 2.75 -18.02
C ALA A 128 -10.76 1.99 -18.38
N ILE A 129 -9.88 1.76 -17.39
CA ILE A 129 -8.62 1.03 -17.54
C ILE A 129 -8.84 -0.48 -17.48
N GLU A 130 -9.59 -0.96 -16.47
CA GLU A 130 -9.96 -2.38 -16.35
C GLU A 130 -11.49 -2.53 -16.18
N PRO A 131 -12.24 -2.70 -17.29
CA PRO A 131 -13.70 -2.79 -17.24
C PRO A 131 -14.24 -4.04 -16.55
N ASP A 132 -13.48 -5.14 -16.55
CA ASP A 132 -13.90 -6.44 -16.03
C ASP A 132 -13.62 -6.60 -14.53
N ASN A 133 -12.96 -5.63 -13.90
CA ASN A 133 -12.60 -5.69 -12.49
C ASN A 133 -13.77 -5.23 -11.61
N THR A 134 -14.31 -6.12 -10.79
CA THR A 134 -15.48 -5.84 -9.95
C THR A 134 -15.22 -4.87 -8.80
N LYS A 135 -13.96 -4.50 -8.56
CA LYS A 135 -13.57 -3.52 -7.54
C LYS A 135 -13.62 -2.07 -8.04
N GLY A 136 -13.80 -1.83 -9.34
CA GLY A 136 -13.77 -0.51 -10.00
C GLY A 136 -15.12 -0.03 -10.54
#